data_AF-A0A7N2QYV6-F1
#
_entry.id   AF-A0A7N2QYV6-F1
#
_cell.length_a   1.000
_cell.length_b   1.000
_cell.length_c   1.000
_cell.angle_alpha   90.00
_cell.angle_beta   90.00
_cell.angle_gamma   90.00
#
_symmetry.space_group_name_H-M   'P 1'
#
loop_
_entity.id
_entity.type
_entity.pdbx_description
1 polymer ?
#
loop_
_entity_poly.entity_id
_entity_poly.type
_entity_poly.pdbx_seq_one_letter_code
_entity_poly.pdbx_strand_id
1 'polypeptide(L)'
;MVLLKSSKNKDITDHLMPNLIYLSREKSKTSFHHFKAGALNGLMGFKYESLIEDHYTGYRQHCEGWRTIFCKPKGPAFLGDAPISLIDGLNQGQRWIIGMMQVGFSKYSPVSFGTRSMGLIMALTYAYYCALLVWLIPFIIYAFLPQLALLNGVSAFPKMFIAGFVVVNSMPIYEAMALRRDKGRMPLTITTISTCLALALYVLASQLLFL
;
A
#
# COMPACT_ATOMS: atom_id res chain seq x y z
N MET A 1 -9.11 -16.05 13.19
CA MET A 1 -9.28 -16.23 14.65
C MET A 1 -8.14 -17.11 15.13
N VAL A 2 -7.15 -16.57 15.85
CA VAL A 2 -6.06 -17.39 16.45
C VAL A 2 -5.93 -17.06 17.93
N LEU A 3 -6.10 -18.09 18.74
CA LEU A 3 -5.86 -18.09 20.18
C LEU A 3 -4.35 -18.13 20.43
N LEU A 4 -3.70 -16.97 20.45
CA LEU A 4 -2.32 -16.88 20.94
C LEU A 4 -2.34 -16.72 22.45
N LYS A 5 -1.78 -17.71 23.15
CA LYS A 5 -1.62 -17.70 24.60
C LYS A 5 -0.40 -16.83 24.94
N SER A 6 -0.67 -15.72 25.62
CA SER A 6 0.25 -14.62 25.95
C SER A 6 1.50 -15.02 26.71
N SER A 7 1.46 -16.16 27.40
CA SER A 7 2.58 -16.58 28.25
C SER A 7 3.64 -17.40 27.52
N LYS A 8 3.46 -17.74 26.24
CA LYS A 8 4.40 -18.60 25.50
C LYS A 8 4.93 -18.01 24.20
N ASN A 9 4.19 -17.11 23.55
CA ASN A 9 4.58 -16.58 22.25
C ASN A 9 5.14 -15.16 22.39
N LYS A 10 6.36 -14.97 21.88
CA LYS A 10 7.06 -13.68 21.81
C LYS A 10 7.12 -13.20 20.36
N ASP A 11 7.06 -11.88 20.16
CA ASP A 11 7.27 -11.26 18.85
C ASP A 11 8.75 -11.29 18.42
N ILE A 12 9.06 -10.77 17.23
CA ILE A 12 10.44 -10.64 16.73
C ILE A 12 11.33 -9.73 17.60
N THR A 13 10.72 -8.88 18.44
CA THR A 13 11.33 -7.92 19.36
C THR A 13 11.42 -8.45 20.80
N ASP A 14 11.10 -9.73 21.01
CA ASP A 14 11.07 -10.45 22.30
C ASP A 14 10.02 -9.94 23.31
N HIS A 15 9.04 -9.14 22.87
CA HIS A 15 7.88 -8.74 23.67
C HIS A 15 6.83 -9.85 23.71
N LEU A 16 6.24 -10.04 24.90
CA LEU A 16 5.14 -11.00 25.11
C LEU A 16 3.92 -10.58 24.30
N MET A 17 3.40 -11.53 23.52
CA MET A 17 2.21 -11.28 22.71
C MET A 17 0.95 -11.16 23.60
N PRO A 18 -0.02 -10.29 23.28
CA PRO A 18 -1.25 -10.21 24.04
C PRO A 18 -2.07 -11.51 23.97
N ASN A 19 -2.74 -11.86 25.07
CA ASN A 19 -3.63 -13.03 25.15
C ASN A 19 -4.83 -12.74 24.25
N LEU A 20 -5.07 -13.60 23.26
CA LEU A 20 -6.22 -13.59 22.34
C LEU A 20 -6.16 -12.54 21.21
N ILE A 21 -5.78 -12.96 20.00
CA ILE A 21 -6.03 -12.20 18.76
C ILE A 21 -7.48 -12.48 18.32
N TYR A 22 -8.43 -11.83 18.99
CA TYR A 22 -9.60 -11.29 18.30
C TYR A 22 -9.32 -9.81 18.16
N LEU A 23 -9.48 -9.27 16.95
CA LEU A 23 -9.33 -7.85 16.59
C LEU A 23 -9.25 -6.91 17.83
N SER A 24 -8.05 -6.38 18.08
CA SER A 24 -7.81 -5.11 18.77
C SER A 24 -8.25 -5.01 20.25
N ARG A 25 -7.28 -4.96 21.18
CA ARG A 25 -7.54 -4.44 22.53
C ARG A 25 -6.38 -3.56 23.04
N GLU A 26 -6.47 -2.25 22.80
CA GLU A 26 -6.12 -1.26 23.82
C GLU A 26 -7.16 -0.13 23.82
N LYS A 27 -7.98 -0.04 24.87
CA LYS A 27 -9.10 0.92 24.97
C LYS A 27 -8.59 2.26 25.51
N SER A 28 -9.03 3.39 24.94
CA SER A 28 -8.72 4.71 25.50
C SER A 28 -9.38 4.87 26.87
N LYS A 29 -8.68 5.44 27.86
CA LYS A 29 -9.18 5.66 29.22
C LYS A 29 -10.19 6.81 29.34
N THR A 30 -10.42 7.57 28.27
CA THR A 30 -11.09 8.88 28.32
C THR A 30 -12.59 8.89 28.03
N SER A 31 -13.24 7.74 27.81
CA SER A 31 -14.66 7.69 27.40
C SER A 31 -15.47 6.58 28.07
N PHE A 32 -16.72 6.89 28.47
CA PHE A 32 -17.68 5.98 29.09
C PHE A 32 -18.31 5.04 28.05
N HIS A 33 -18.19 3.72 28.25
CA HIS A 33 -18.80 2.73 27.35
C HIS A 33 -19.28 1.46 28.09
N HIS A 34 -20.34 0.83 27.58
CA HIS A 34 -20.92 -0.42 28.08
C HIS A 34 -19.86 -1.55 28.17
N PHE A 35 -19.71 -2.09 29.36
CA PHE A 35 -18.53 -2.83 29.83
C PHE A 35 -18.36 -4.26 29.25
N LYS A 36 -19.32 -4.78 28.47
CA LYS A 36 -19.42 -6.22 28.16
C LYS A 36 -19.48 -6.63 26.69
N ALA A 37 -19.53 -5.68 25.74
CA ALA A 37 -19.56 -5.98 24.30
C ALA A 37 -18.18 -5.74 23.65
N GLY A 38 -17.66 -6.71 22.89
CA GLY A 38 -16.45 -6.51 22.07
C GLY A 38 -16.67 -5.44 20.99
N ALA A 39 -15.61 -4.88 20.39
CA ALA A 39 -15.72 -3.76 19.44
C ALA A 39 -16.73 -4.01 18.30
N LEU A 40 -16.79 -5.25 17.80
CA LEU A 40 -17.76 -5.67 16.79
C LEU A 40 -19.20 -5.69 17.35
N ASN A 41 -19.42 -6.23 18.55
CA ASN A 41 -20.75 -6.26 19.18
C ASN A 41 -21.20 -4.87 19.65
N GLY A 42 -20.26 -4.00 20.04
CA GLY A 42 -20.53 -2.62 20.45
C GLY A 42 -20.92 -1.72 19.28
N LEU A 43 -20.58 -2.09 18.04
CA LEU A 43 -20.95 -1.37 16.81
C LEU A 43 -21.99 -2.11 15.97
N MET A 44 -22.71 -3.08 16.55
CA MET A 44 -23.76 -3.86 15.89
C MET A 44 -23.27 -4.69 14.68
N GLY A 45 -22.05 -5.21 14.73
CA GLY A 45 -21.52 -6.13 13.73
C GLY A 45 -20.73 -5.47 12.60
N PHE A 46 -20.64 -6.18 11.48
CA PHE A 46 -20.01 -5.68 10.25
C PHE A 46 -20.89 -4.62 9.58
N LYS A 47 -20.26 -3.62 8.98
CA LYS A 47 -20.93 -2.58 8.22
C LYS A 47 -20.86 -2.86 6.72
N TYR A 48 -22.02 -3.14 6.13
CA TYR A 48 -22.16 -3.53 4.72
C TYR A 48 -22.43 -2.35 3.77
N GLU A 49 -22.18 -1.11 4.19
CA GLU A 49 -22.42 0.09 3.37
C GLU A 49 -21.39 0.29 2.24
N SER A 50 -20.28 -0.46 2.27
CA SER A 50 -19.22 -0.42 1.27
C SER A 50 -18.84 -1.84 0.84
N LEU A 51 -18.38 -1.99 -0.41
CA LEU A 51 -17.83 -3.25 -0.95
C LEU A 51 -16.58 -3.78 -0.22
N ILE A 52 -15.98 -2.94 0.63
CA ILE A 52 -14.85 -3.26 1.51
C ILE A 52 -15.29 -3.15 2.97
N GLU A 53 -16.25 -4.00 3.36
CA GLU A 53 -16.89 -3.95 4.68
C GLU A 53 -15.88 -4.11 5.82
N ASP A 54 -14.82 -4.88 5.62
CA ASP A 54 -13.75 -5.12 6.56
C ASP A 54 -12.96 -3.83 6.85
N HIS A 55 -12.54 -3.14 5.79
CA HIS A 55 -11.86 -1.85 5.88
C HIS A 55 -12.77 -0.77 6.47
N TYR A 56 -14.01 -0.68 6.00
CA TYR A 56 -14.97 0.32 6.47
C TYR A 56 -15.36 0.10 7.93
N THR A 57 -15.55 -1.15 8.36
CA THR A 57 -15.82 -1.50 9.76
C THR A 57 -14.63 -1.15 10.65
N GLY A 58 -13.41 -1.46 10.22
CA GLY A 58 -12.19 -1.10 10.95
C GLY A 58 -12.01 0.42 11.10
N TYR A 59 -12.20 1.17 10.00
CA TYR A 59 -12.20 2.64 10.02
C TYR A 59 -13.23 3.19 11.01
N ARG A 60 -14.45 2.66 11.00
CA ARG A 60 -15.52 3.06 11.93
C ARG A 60 -15.21 2.73 13.38
N GLN A 61 -14.54 1.62 13.65
CA GLN A 61 -14.04 1.32 14.99
C GLN A 61 -13.00 2.36 15.43
N HIS A 62 -12.06 2.74 14.57
CA HIS A 62 -11.11 3.79 14.90
C HIS A 62 -11.77 5.14 15.16
N CYS A 63 -12.84 5.49 14.45
CA CYS A 63 -13.60 6.71 14.71
C CYS A 63 -14.24 6.75 16.11
N GLU A 64 -14.54 5.58 16.67
CA GLU A 64 -15.19 5.43 17.97
C GLU A 64 -14.16 5.28 19.10
N GLY A 65 -12.87 5.50 18.80
CA GLY A 65 -11.78 5.51 19.78
C GLY A 65 -11.15 4.14 20.08
N TRP A 66 -11.47 3.11 19.28
CA TRP A 66 -10.80 1.81 19.39
C TRP A 66 -9.37 1.89 18.82
N ARG A 67 -8.42 1.14 19.41
CA ARG A 67 -7.02 1.11 18.95
C ARG A 67 -6.59 -0.29 18.54
N THR A 68 -6.17 -0.44 17.29
CA THR A 68 -5.57 -1.68 16.79
C THR A 68 -4.11 -1.85 17.21
N ILE A 69 -3.69 -3.11 17.36
CA ILE A 69 -2.29 -3.49 17.58
C ILE A 69 -1.89 -4.41 16.43
N PHE A 70 -0.78 -4.09 15.77
CA PHE A 70 -0.19 -4.94 14.75
C PHE A 70 0.89 -5.83 15.37
N CYS A 71 0.65 -7.14 15.42
CA CYS A 71 1.61 -8.11 15.95
C CYS A 71 2.26 -8.88 14.81
N LYS A 72 3.60 -8.90 14.77
CA LYS A 72 4.38 -9.68 13.79
C LYS A 72 5.08 -10.88 14.48
N PRO A 73 4.52 -12.08 14.39
CA PRO A 73 5.15 -13.28 14.94
C PRO A 73 6.40 -13.68 14.15
N LYS A 74 7.25 -14.53 14.75
CA LYS A 74 8.52 -15.01 14.15
C LYS A 74 8.31 -15.87 12.89
N GLY A 75 7.14 -16.49 12.73
CA GLY A 75 6.73 -17.24 11.53
C GLY A 75 5.36 -16.79 11.02
N PRO A 76 4.98 -17.14 9.78
CA PRO A 76 3.67 -16.77 9.24
C PRO A 76 2.56 -17.42 10.07
N ALA A 77 1.77 -16.60 10.78
CA ALA A 77 0.63 -17.10 11.56
C ALA A 77 -0.58 -17.45 10.68
N PHE A 78 -0.63 -16.90 9.46
CA PHE A 78 -1.66 -17.15 8.47
C PHE A 78 -1.00 -17.27 7.11
N LEU A 79 -1.39 -18.28 6.35
CA LEU A 79 -1.07 -18.43 4.95
C LEU A 79 -2.38 -18.21 4.20
N GLY A 80 -2.38 -17.24 3.29
CA GLY A 80 -3.51 -16.96 2.40
C GLY A 80 -3.14 -17.38 0.98
N ASP A 81 -4.14 -17.78 0.20
CA ASP A 81 -3.97 -18.01 -1.22
C ASP A 81 -4.07 -16.69 -1.99
N ALA A 82 -3.08 -16.43 -2.83
CA ALA A 82 -3.09 -15.30 -3.74
C ALA A 82 -3.78 -15.68 -5.05
N PRO A 83 -4.46 -14.73 -5.72
CA PRO A 83 -5.04 -15.00 -7.03
C PRO A 83 -3.94 -15.39 -8.03
N ILE A 84 -4.08 -16.57 -8.62
CA ILE A 84 -3.19 -17.08 -9.68
C ILE A 84 -3.59 -16.58 -11.07
N SER A 85 -4.85 -16.14 -11.21
CA SER A 85 -5.41 -15.68 -12.47
C SER A 85 -5.45 -14.16 -12.53
N LEU A 86 -5.08 -13.61 -13.68
CA LEU A 86 -5.11 -12.16 -13.92
C LEU A 86 -6.52 -11.60 -13.77
N ILE A 87 -7.55 -12.32 -14.26
CA ILE A 87 -8.94 -11.86 -14.18
C ILE A 87 -9.42 -11.76 -12.73
N ASP A 88 -9.03 -12.70 -11.87
CA ASP A 88 -9.39 -12.68 -10.46
C ASP A 88 -8.68 -11.53 -9.73
N GLY A 89 -7.41 -11.30 -10.04
CA GLY A 89 -6.66 -10.15 -9.52
C GLY A 89 -7.26 -8.81 -9.92
N LEU A 90 -7.67 -8.67 -11.19
CA LEU A 90 -8.31 -7.44 -11.70
C LEU A 90 -9.69 -7.22 -11.09
N ASN A 91 -10.53 -8.25 -11.02
CA ASN A 91 -11.84 -8.17 -10.39
C ASN A 91 -11.74 -7.81 -8.90
N GLN A 92 -10.75 -8.37 -8.19
CA GLN A 92 -10.47 -8.03 -6.81
C GLN A 92 -10.00 -6.58 -6.66
N GLY A 93 -9.08 -6.13 -7.53
CA GLY A 93 -8.61 -4.75 -7.56
C GLY A 93 -9.74 -3.75 -7.83
N GLN A 94 -10.63 -4.07 -8.78
CA GLN A 94 -11.81 -3.26 -9.08
C GLN A 94 -12.73 -3.13 -7.86
N ARG A 95 -12.97 -4.22 -7.12
CA ARG A 95 -13.77 -4.18 -5.87
C ARG A 95 -13.15 -3.26 -4.83
N TRP A 96 -11.84 -3.35 -4.61
CA TRP A 96 -11.13 -2.48 -3.67
C TRP A 96 -11.23 -1.02 -4.06
N ILE A 97 -11.02 -0.72 -5.35
CA ILE A 97 -11.08 0.64 -5.88
C ILE A 97 -12.49 1.25 -5.69
N ILE A 98 -13.53 0.53 -6.11
CA ILE A 98 -14.92 1.01 -5.99
C ILE A 98 -15.29 1.16 -4.51
N GLY A 99 -14.93 0.19 -3.67
CA GLY A 99 -15.20 0.22 -2.24
C GLY A 99 -14.53 1.42 -1.54
N MET A 100 -13.25 1.68 -1.83
CA MET A 100 -12.52 2.84 -1.29
C MET A 100 -13.15 4.17 -1.74
N MET A 101 -13.62 4.24 -2.98
CA MET A 101 -14.34 5.41 -3.50
C MET A 101 -15.66 5.64 -2.75
N GLN A 102 -16.44 4.57 -2.52
CA GLN A 102 -17.67 4.64 -1.74
C GLN A 102 -17.43 5.20 -0.33
N VAL A 103 -16.35 4.76 0.34
CA VAL A 103 -15.97 5.28 1.66
C VAL A 103 -15.54 6.74 1.59
N GLY A 104 -14.72 7.09 0.60
CA GLY A 104 -14.21 8.46 0.39
C GLY A 104 -15.32 9.50 0.21
N PHE A 105 -16.37 9.15 -0.55
CA PHE A 105 -17.54 10.01 -0.80
C PHE A 105 -18.72 9.77 0.17
N SER A 106 -18.55 8.92 1.17
CA SER A 106 -19.60 8.68 2.17
C SER A 106 -19.76 9.87 3.13
N LYS A 107 -20.88 9.90 3.87
CA LYS A 107 -21.11 10.83 4.99
C LYS A 107 -19.98 10.76 6.03
N TYR A 108 -19.34 9.60 6.17
CA TYR A 108 -18.24 9.35 7.09
C TYR A 108 -16.91 9.33 6.34
N SER A 109 -16.66 10.37 5.55
CA SER A 109 -15.42 10.49 4.79
C SER A 109 -14.20 10.60 5.73
N PRO A 110 -13.09 9.88 5.44
CA PRO A 110 -11.86 9.96 6.24
C PRO A 110 -11.27 11.38 6.34
N VAL A 111 -11.46 12.22 5.33
CA VAL A 111 -10.90 13.58 5.28
C VAL A 111 -11.59 14.51 6.27
N SER A 112 -12.92 14.45 6.37
CA SER A 112 -13.71 15.36 7.22
C SER A 112 -14.07 14.73 8.57
N PHE A 113 -14.75 13.57 8.56
CA PHE A 113 -15.17 12.88 9.78
C PHE A 113 -13.98 12.20 10.47
N GLY A 114 -13.10 11.57 9.69
CA GLY A 114 -11.91 10.88 10.21
C GLY A 114 -11.00 11.83 11.01
N THR A 115 -10.65 12.98 10.44
CA THR A 115 -9.77 13.97 11.08
C THR A 115 -10.29 14.45 12.44
N ARG A 116 -11.61 14.63 12.59
CA ARG A 116 -12.24 15.00 13.87
C ARG A 116 -12.24 13.86 14.89
N SER A 117 -12.38 12.62 14.45
CA SER A 117 -12.66 11.45 15.30
C SER A 117 -11.41 10.74 15.84
N MET A 118 -10.36 10.59 15.03
CA MET A 118 -9.20 9.71 15.32
C MET A 118 -7.84 10.43 15.25
N GLY A 119 -7.84 11.76 15.05
CA GLY A 119 -6.64 12.59 14.89
C GLY A 119 -6.12 12.66 13.45
N LEU A 120 -5.27 13.66 13.19
CA LEU A 120 -4.84 14.02 11.83
C LEU A 120 -4.02 12.94 11.13
N ILE A 121 -3.05 12.32 11.83
CA ILE A 121 -2.13 11.35 11.20
C ILE A 121 -2.91 10.12 10.72
N MET A 122 -3.73 9.53 11.60
CA MET A 122 -4.53 8.36 11.27
C MET A 122 -5.53 8.66 10.15
N ALA A 123 -6.20 9.81 10.23
CA ALA A 123 -7.15 10.24 9.21
C ALA A 123 -6.50 10.45 7.84
N LEU A 124 -5.30 11.04 7.79
CA LEU A 124 -4.52 11.19 6.56
C LEU A 124 -4.12 9.83 5.97
N THR A 125 -3.76 8.85 6.81
CA THR A 125 -3.47 7.49 6.34
C THR A 125 -4.70 6.87 5.68
N TYR A 126 -5.88 6.95 6.30
CA TYR A 126 -7.12 6.44 5.69
C TYR A 126 -7.52 7.23 4.43
N ALA A 127 -7.34 8.55 4.43
CA ALA A 127 -7.61 9.40 3.28
C ALA A 127 -6.69 9.06 2.09
N TYR A 128 -5.41 8.78 2.34
CA TYR A 128 -4.46 8.34 1.31
C TYR A 128 -4.94 7.08 0.60
N TYR A 129 -5.41 6.06 1.34
CA TYR A 129 -5.96 4.84 0.75
C TYR A 129 -7.22 5.10 -0.08
N CYS A 130 -8.10 6.02 0.36
CA CYS A 130 -9.26 6.42 -0.43
C CYS A 130 -8.89 7.22 -1.69
N ALA A 131 -7.78 7.95 -1.65
CA ALA A 131 -7.28 8.79 -2.74
C ALA A 131 -6.39 8.05 -3.76
N LEU A 132 -6.15 6.74 -3.60
CA LEU A 132 -5.38 5.93 -4.56
C LEU A 132 -5.91 6.04 -6.00
N LEU A 133 -7.21 6.28 -6.18
CA LEU A 133 -7.84 6.55 -7.48
C LEU A 133 -7.38 7.85 -8.13
N VAL A 134 -7.05 8.88 -7.35
CA VAL A 134 -6.58 10.16 -7.88
C VAL A 134 -5.22 9.98 -8.58
N TRP A 135 -4.42 8.99 -8.17
CA TRP A 135 -3.18 8.63 -8.84
C TRP A 135 -3.38 8.02 -10.23
N LEU A 136 -4.57 7.47 -10.55
CA LEU A 136 -4.88 6.98 -11.89
C LEU A 136 -4.95 8.11 -12.93
N ILE A 137 -5.34 9.32 -12.52
CA ILE A 137 -5.47 10.46 -13.44
C ILE A 137 -4.11 10.83 -14.05
N PRO A 138 -3.03 11.07 -13.27
CA PRO A 138 -1.69 11.21 -13.83
C PRO A 138 -1.28 10.04 -14.72
N PHE A 139 -1.53 8.78 -14.32
CA PHE A 139 -1.17 7.63 -15.13
C PHE A 139 -1.85 7.63 -16.50
N ILE A 140 -3.15 7.93 -16.56
CA ILE A 140 -3.88 8.05 -17.82
C ILE A 140 -3.35 9.23 -18.65
N ILE A 141 -3.14 10.39 -18.04
CA ILE A 141 -2.58 11.56 -18.72
C ILE A 141 -1.22 11.19 -19.32
N TYR A 142 -0.31 10.61 -18.55
CA TYR A 142 1.00 10.18 -19.06
C TYR A 142 0.92 9.03 -20.07
N ALA A 143 -0.11 8.19 -20.02
CA ALA A 143 -0.28 7.08 -20.95
C ALA A 143 -0.85 7.49 -22.31
N PHE A 144 -1.50 8.66 -22.44
CA PHE A 144 -2.10 9.12 -23.70
C PHE A 144 -1.48 10.41 -24.25
N LEU A 145 -0.96 11.28 -23.38
CA LEU A 145 -0.35 12.55 -23.77
C LEU A 145 0.83 12.38 -24.75
N PRO A 146 1.75 11.39 -24.59
CA PRO A 146 2.84 11.18 -25.54
C PRO A 146 2.36 10.75 -26.93
N GLN A 147 1.37 9.88 -27.02
CA GLN A 147 0.80 9.37 -28.27
C GLN A 147 0.08 10.51 -29.02
N LEU A 148 -0.64 11.35 -28.28
CA LEU A 148 -1.28 12.54 -28.84
C LEU A 148 -0.25 13.59 -29.29
N ALA A 149 0.83 13.78 -28.53
CA ALA A 149 1.91 14.68 -28.91
C ALA A 149 2.66 14.21 -30.17
N LEU A 150 2.88 12.90 -30.30
CA LEU A 150 3.46 12.26 -31.50
C LEU A 150 2.58 12.46 -32.73
N LEU A 151 1.26 12.24 -32.61
CA LEU A 151 0.30 12.43 -33.71
C LEU A 151 0.24 13.89 -34.19
N ASN A 152 0.44 14.85 -33.30
CA ASN A 152 0.44 16.28 -33.62
C ASN A 152 1.82 16.82 -34.02
N GLY A 153 2.84 15.96 -34.18
CA GLY A 153 4.18 16.36 -34.60
C GLY A 153 4.94 17.24 -33.60
N VAL A 154 4.52 17.26 -32.32
CA VAL A 154 5.17 18.06 -31.28
C VAL A 154 6.39 17.29 -30.76
N SER A 155 7.59 17.78 -31.10
CA SER A 155 8.87 17.09 -30.94
C SER A 155 9.42 16.99 -29.51
N ALA A 156 8.79 17.63 -28.52
CA ALA A 156 9.36 17.80 -27.19
C ALA A 156 9.23 16.58 -26.26
N PHE A 157 8.33 15.63 -26.53
CA PHE A 157 7.89 14.63 -25.52
C PHE A 157 8.40 13.18 -25.66
N PRO A 158 8.77 12.63 -26.83
CA PRO A 158 9.07 11.19 -26.93
C PRO A 158 10.33 10.76 -26.15
N LYS A 159 11.39 11.58 -26.17
CA LYS A 159 12.70 11.22 -25.60
C LYS A 159 12.67 11.20 -24.07
N MET A 160 12.08 12.22 -23.44
CA MET A 160 11.91 12.26 -21.97
C MET A 160 10.94 11.18 -21.48
N PHE A 161 9.90 10.86 -22.25
CA PHE A 161 8.95 9.81 -21.88
C PHE A 161 9.57 8.42 -21.93
N ILE A 162 10.29 8.06 -23.00
CA ILE A 162 10.99 6.78 -23.09
C ILE A 162 12.04 6.67 -21.97
N ALA A 163 12.83 7.73 -21.73
CA ALA A 163 13.80 7.73 -20.64
C ALA A 163 13.12 7.60 -19.26
N GLY A 164 12.05 8.36 -19.00
CA GLY A 164 11.30 8.31 -17.74
C GLY A 164 10.64 6.95 -17.51
N PHE A 165 10.03 6.37 -18.54
CA PHE A 165 9.42 5.04 -18.48
C PHE A 165 10.47 3.95 -18.19
N VAL A 166 11.62 3.98 -18.86
CA VAL A 166 12.72 3.04 -18.61
C VAL A 166 13.23 3.17 -17.17
N VAL A 167 13.36 4.39 -16.66
CA VAL A 167 13.81 4.63 -15.28
C VAL A 167 12.80 4.12 -14.25
N VAL A 168 11.51 4.41 -14.41
CA VAL A 168 10.46 3.97 -13.47
C VAL A 168 10.31 2.45 -13.47
N ASN A 169 10.34 1.80 -14.63
CA ASN A 169 10.30 0.34 -14.71
C ASN A 169 11.55 -0.31 -14.10
N SER A 170 12.69 0.39 -14.11
CA SER A 170 13.95 -0.09 -13.54
C SER A 170 14.14 0.28 -12.06
N MET A 171 13.18 0.97 -11.43
CA MET A 171 13.19 1.35 -10.02
C MET A 171 13.54 0.19 -9.06
N PRO A 172 13.00 -1.03 -9.22
CA PRO A 172 13.34 -2.16 -8.34
C PRO A 172 14.82 -2.56 -8.44
N ILE A 173 15.44 -2.38 -9.61
CA ILE A 173 16.84 -2.70 -9.86
C ILE A 173 17.72 -1.61 -9.21
N TYR A 174 17.35 -0.34 -9.34
CA TYR A 174 18.04 0.76 -8.66
C TYR A 174 17.96 0.64 -7.14
N GLU A 175 16.82 0.22 -6.60
CA GLU A 175 16.68 -0.07 -5.17
C GLU A 175 17.63 -1.19 -4.71
N ALA A 176 17.74 -2.26 -5.50
CA ALA A 176 18.61 -3.40 -5.20
C ALA A 176 20.12 -3.07 -5.29
N MET A 177 20.51 -2.15 -6.17
CA MET A 177 21.92 -1.75 -6.37
C MET A 177 22.37 -0.61 -5.43
N ALA A 178 21.55 0.44 -5.30
CA ALA A 178 21.96 1.72 -4.71
C ALA A 178 21.30 2.05 -3.38
N LEU A 179 20.00 1.74 -3.19
CA LEU A 179 19.23 2.23 -2.03
C LEU A 179 19.19 1.24 -0.86
N ARG A 180 19.29 -0.07 -1.11
CA ARG A 180 19.34 -1.09 -0.06
C ARG A 180 20.66 -1.07 0.73
N ARG A 181 20.57 -1.09 2.06
CA ARG A 181 21.70 -1.23 3.01
C ARG A 181 21.71 -2.59 3.73
N ASP A 182 20.80 -3.49 3.40
CA ASP A 182 20.66 -4.82 4.01
C ASP A 182 21.56 -5.87 3.32
N LYS A 183 21.65 -7.07 3.92
CA LYS A 183 22.41 -8.21 3.38
C LYS A 183 21.89 -8.73 2.03
N GLY A 184 20.73 -8.25 1.56
CA GLY A 184 20.15 -8.55 0.26
C GLY A 184 20.57 -7.59 -0.86
N ARG A 185 21.46 -6.63 -0.58
CA ARG A 185 22.03 -5.73 -1.60
C ARG A 185 22.83 -6.53 -2.63
N MET A 186 22.70 -6.18 -3.90
CA MET A 186 23.52 -6.81 -4.94
C MET A 186 25.02 -6.60 -4.66
N PRO A 187 25.88 -7.62 -4.89
CA PRO A 187 27.31 -7.51 -4.72
C PRO A 187 27.89 -6.34 -5.52
N LEU A 188 28.76 -5.56 -4.88
CA LEU A 188 29.30 -4.32 -5.46
C LEU A 188 30.14 -4.58 -6.72
N THR A 189 30.79 -5.74 -6.79
CA THR A 189 31.53 -6.22 -7.98
C THR A 189 30.62 -6.40 -9.19
N ILE A 190 29.45 -7.02 -9.02
CA ILE A 190 28.48 -7.24 -10.10
C ILE A 190 27.91 -5.90 -10.57
N THR A 191 27.62 -5.00 -9.61
CA THR A 191 27.13 -3.65 -9.92
C THR A 191 28.14 -2.90 -10.78
N THR A 192 29.41 -2.81 -10.36
CA THR A 192 30.45 -2.11 -11.12
C THR A 192 30.68 -2.69 -12.52
N ILE A 193 30.72 -4.03 -12.65
CA ILE A 193 30.88 -4.69 -13.96
C ILE A 193 29.69 -4.36 -14.88
N SER A 194 28.46 -4.43 -14.36
CA SER A 194 27.26 -4.12 -15.14
C SER A 194 27.24 -2.66 -15.62
N THR A 195 27.66 -1.72 -14.78
CA THR A 195 27.71 -0.29 -15.13
C THR A 195 28.77 -0.03 -16.20
N CYS A 196 29.96 -0.62 -16.06
CA CYS A 196 31.03 -0.49 -17.05
C CYS A 196 30.62 -1.09 -18.41
N LEU A 197 29.98 -2.26 -18.41
CA LEU A 197 29.48 -2.90 -19.64
C LEU A 197 28.39 -2.06 -20.32
N ALA A 198 27.44 -1.51 -19.55
CA ALA A 198 26.40 -0.65 -20.07
C ALA A 198 26.96 0.64 -20.69
N LEU A 199 27.95 1.26 -20.05
CA LEU A 199 28.65 2.44 -20.60
C LEU A 199 29.41 2.11 -21.88
N ALA A 200 30.10 0.97 -21.93
CA ALA A 200 30.82 0.54 -23.13
C ALA A 200 29.88 0.29 -24.31
N LEU A 201 28.78 -0.43 -24.09
CA LEU A 201 27.75 -0.66 -25.12
C LEU A 201 27.10 0.66 -25.57
N TYR A 202 26.84 1.59 -24.66
CA TYR A 202 26.31 2.91 -25.00
C TYR A 202 27.27 3.70 -25.89
N VAL A 203 28.56 3.75 -25.54
CA VAL A 203 29.59 4.45 -26.34
C VAL A 203 29.70 3.83 -27.72
N LEU A 204 29.76 2.49 -27.83
CA LEU A 204 29.81 1.78 -29.11
C LEU A 204 28.56 2.03 -29.96
N ALA A 205 27.37 1.94 -29.37
CA ALA A 205 26.12 2.21 -30.06
C ALA A 205 26.03 3.67 -30.54
N SER A 206 26.54 4.63 -29.75
CA SER A 206 26.57 6.03 -30.14
C SER A 206 27.46 6.26 -31.37
N GLN A 207 28.63 5.62 -31.45
CA GLN A 207 29.51 5.78 -32.60
C GLN A 207 28.95 5.13 -33.88
N LEU A 208 28.24 4.01 -33.75
CA LEU A 208 27.59 3.33 -34.88
C LEU A 208 26.44 4.14 -35.49
N LEU A 209 25.81 5.02 -34.71
CA LEU A 209 24.66 5.82 -35.12
C LEU A 209 25.06 7.12 -35.84
N PHE A 210 26.35 7.49 -35.81
CA PHE A 210 26.94 8.64 -36.49
C PHE A 210 27.80 8.26 -37.71
N LEU A 211 27.81 6.97 -38.10
CA LEU A 211 28.38 6.43 -39.34
C LEU A 211 27.26 6.17 -40.35
#